data_AF-A0A4R7CRV9-F1
#
_entry.id   AF-A0A4R7CRV9-F1
#
_cell.length_a   1.000
_cell.length_b   1.000
_cell.length_c   1.000
_cell.angle_alpha   90.00
_cell.angle_beta   90.00
_cell.angle_gamma   90.00
#
_symmetry.space_group_name_H-M   'P 1'
#
loop_
_entity.id
_entity.type
_entity.pdbx_description
1 polymer ?
#
loop_
_entity_poly.entity_id
_entity_poly.type
_entity_poly.pdbx_seq_one_letter_code
_entity_poly.pdbx_strand_id
1 'polypeptide(L)'
;MKKMRWIRAFQLFEQFRKMSISTKEFDSAEAKAANLNEKASDFKLLIAMGRDTIAGRYKMNKWNLSVIVGTIVYVVSPLDAIPDVIPVLGWIDDLTIVGYAVAKLTDEMRKYKTFKENTAAAIS
;
A
#
# COMPACT_ATOMS: atom_id res chain seq x y z
N MET A 1 13.64 7.01 30.97
CA MET A 1 12.62 6.08 30.42
C MET A 1 13.09 5.23 29.20
N LYS A 2 14.39 5.15 28.86
CA LYS A 2 14.88 4.36 27.70
C LYS A 2 15.09 2.84 27.96
N LYS A 3 15.20 2.41 29.22
CA LYS A 3 15.54 1.01 29.58
C LYS A 3 14.41 -0.01 29.32
N MET A 4 13.15 0.42 29.29
CA MET A 4 11.98 -0.48 29.20
C MET A 4 11.73 -1.04 27.79
N ARG A 5 12.22 -0.35 26.74
CA ARG A 5 11.92 -0.69 25.34
C ARG A 5 12.74 -1.87 24.81
N TRP A 6 13.97 -2.02 25.30
CA TRP A 6 14.89 -3.10 24.92
C TRP A 6 14.44 -4.47 25.45
N ILE A 7 13.74 -4.49 26.58
CA ILE A 7 13.23 -5.72 27.20
C ILE A 7 12.14 -6.36 26.32
N ARG A 8 11.22 -5.56 25.78
CA ARG A 8 10.18 -6.06 24.86
C ARG A 8 10.75 -6.52 23.53
N ALA A 9 11.75 -5.81 22.99
CA ALA A 9 12.44 -6.23 21.77
C ALA A 9 13.13 -7.59 21.95
N PHE A 10 13.79 -7.80 23.10
CA PHE A 10 14.42 -9.07 23.44
C PHE A 10 13.41 -10.21 23.64
N GLN A 11 12.25 -9.93 24.25
CA GLN A 11 11.16 -10.91 24.40
C GLN A 11 10.58 -11.34 23.04
N LEU A 12 10.37 -10.40 22.12
CA LEU A 12 9.91 -10.70 20.77
C LEU A 12 10.95 -11.53 19.99
N PHE A 13 12.23 -11.20 20.14
CA PHE A 13 13.33 -11.96 19.53
C PHE A 13 13.36 -13.42 20.04
N GLU A 14 13.17 -13.63 21.33
CA GLU A 14 13.09 -14.98 21.92
C GLU A 14 11.87 -15.78 21.44
N GLN A 15 10.73 -15.13 21.20
CA GLN A 15 9.56 -15.77 20.59
C GLN A 15 9.84 -16.15 19.14
N PHE A 16 10.45 -15.24 18.36
CA PHE A 16 10.81 -15.49 16.97
C PHE A 16 11.79 -16.67 16.84
N ARG A 17 12.80 -16.74 17.72
CA ARG A 17 13.78 -17.83 17.77
C ARG A 17 13.14 -19.21 17.99
N LYS A 18 11.99 -19.27 18.65
CA LYS A 18 11.24 -20.51 18.91
C LYS A 18 10.26 -20.89 17.80
N MET A 19 10.06 -20.00 16.83
CA MET A 19 9.19 -20.26 15.68
C MET A 19 9.94 -21.12 14.67
N SER A 20 9.62 -22.41 14.61
CA SER A 20 10.11 -23.29 13.55
C SER A 20 9.27 -23.06 12.30
N ILE A 21 9.85 -22.37 11.30
CA ILE A 21 9.18 -22.10 10.03
C ILE A 21 8.94 -23.41 9.30
N SER A 22 7.67 -23.73 9.03
CA SER A 22 7.24 -24.91 8.28
C SER A 22 7.14 -24.60 6.78
N THR A 23 7.16 -25.60 5.91
CA THR A 23 6.98 -25.44 4.46
C THR A 23 5.68 -24.70 4.09
N LYS A 24 4.60 -24.89 4.85
CA LYS A 24 3.34 -24.16 4.67
C LYS A 24 3.47 -22.64 4.85
N GLU A 25 4.43 -22.18 5.65
CA GLU A 25 4.68 -20.75 5.84
C GLU A 25 5.38 -20.15 4.62
N PHE A 26 6.23 -20.92 3.93
CA PHE A 26 6.82 -20.53 2.65
C PHE A 26 5.76 -20.43 1.56
N ASP A 27 4.86 -21.42 1.44
CA ASP A 27 3.75 -21.37 0.48
C ASP A 27 2.84 -20.15 0.73
N SER A 28 2.56 -19.84 2.00
CA SER A 28 1.79 -18.66 2.37
C SER A 28 2.54 -17.35 2.07
N ALA A 29 3.86 -17.33 2.26
CA ALA A 29 4.70 -16.18 1.95
C ALA A 29 4.75 -15.93 0.43
N GLU A 30 4.90 -16.96 -0.40
CA GLU A 30 4.87 -16.85 -1.86
C GLU A 30 3.50 -16.35 -2.35
N ALA A 31 2.41 -16.92 -1.84
CA ALA A 31 1.06 -16.47 -2.17
C ALA A 31 0.85 -14.99 -1.80
N LYS A 32 1.34 -14.56 -0.64
CA LYS A 32 1.29 -13.14 -0.24
C LYS A 32 2.15 -12.27 -1.16
N ALA A 33 3.37 -12.70 -1.48
CA ALA A 33 4.27 -11.97 -2.37
C ALA A 33 3.68 -11.74 -3.77
N ALA A 34 2.97 -12.72 -4.32
CA ALA A 34 2.25 -12.56 -5.59
C ALA A 34 1.17 -11.47 -5.50
N ASN A 35 0.39 -11.46 -4.42
CA ASN A 35 -0.62 -10.41 -4.16
C ASN A 35 -0.01 -9.01 -3.96
N LEU A 36 1.24 -8.92 -3.46
CA LEU A 36 1.94 -7.64 -3.34
C LEU A 36 2.21 -7.02 -4.72
N ASN A 37 2.57 -7.83 -5.71
CA ASN A 37 2.86 -7.34 -7.05
C ASN A 37 1.61 -6.73 -7.72
N GLU A 38 0.46 -7.38 -7.56
CA GLU A 38 -0.84 -6.84 -8.01
C GLU A 38 -1.17 -5.52 -7.31
N LYS A 39 -1.08 -5.49 -5.97
CA LYS A 39 -1.30 -4.27 -5.19
C LYS A 39 -0.34 -3.13 -5.54
N ALA A 40 0.91 -3.46 -5.85
CA ALA A 40 1.91 -2.49 -6.30
C ALA A 40 1.55 -1.91 -7.68
N SER A 41 1.03 -2.73 -8.59
CA SER A 41 0.51 -2.28 -9.89
C SER A 41 -0.68 -1.35 -9.72
N ASP A 42 -1.64 -1.72 -8.87
CA ASP A 42 -2.81 -0.90 -8.57
C ASP A 42 -2.42 0.43 -7.91
N PHE A 43 -1.46 0.42 -7.00
CA PHE A 43 -0.94 1.63 -6.38
C PHE A 43 -0.28 2.57 -7.40
N LYS A 44 0.50 2.04 -8.34
CA LYS A 44 1.04 2.84 -9.46
C LYS A 44 -0.08 3.47 -10.29
N LEU A 45 -1.18 2.75 -10.50
CA LEU A 45 -2.34 3.29 -11.21
C LEU A 45 -3.02 4.42 -10.43
N LEU A 46 -3.18 4.29 -9.11
CA LEU A 46 -3.71 5.36 -8.25
C LEU A 46 -2.84 6.63 -8.34
N ILE A 47 -1.51 6.49 -8.32
CA ILE A 47 -0.58 7.61 -8.51
C ILE A 47 -0.79 8.27 -9.88
N ALA A 48 -0.85 7.48 -10.95
CA ALA A 48 -1.07 7.99 -12.30
C ALA A 48 -2.40 8.74 -12.42
N MET A 49 -3.48 8.17 -11.87
CA MET A 49 -4.82 8.76 -11.82
C MET A 49 -4.84 10.08 -11.05
N GLY A 50 -4.21 10.13 -9.87
CA GLY A 50 -4.05 11.36 -9.09
C GLY A 50 -3.27 12.43 -9.85
N ARG A 51 -2.15 12.05 -10.48
CA ARG A 51 -1.32 12.97 -11.28
C ARG A 51 -2.07 13.54 -12.49
N ASP A 52 -2.79 12.70 -13.21
CA ASP A 52 -3.59 13.13 -14.37
C ASP A 52 -4.78 13.99 -13.95
N THR A 53 -5.35 13.74 -12.76
CA THR A 53 -6.41 14.57 -12.20
C THR A 53 -5.91 15.97 -11.82
N ILE A 54 -4.78 16.06 -11.12
CA ILE A 54 -4.16 17.33 -10.73
C ILE A 54 -3.73 18.13 -11.96
N ALA A 55 -3.23 17.46 -13.00
CA ALA A 55 -2.86 18.10 -14.25
C ALA A 55 -4.05 18.45 -15.16
N GLY A 56 -5.29 18.20 -14.72
CA GLY A 56 -6.50 18.50 -15.50
C GLY A 56 -6.75 17.59 -16.70
N ARG A 57 -5.96 16.52 -16.88
CA ARG A 57 -6.11 15.54 -17.98
C ARG A 57 -7.26 14.55 -17.72
N TYR A 58 -7.53 14.23 -16.46
CA TYR A 58 -8.62 13.35 -16.05
C TYR A 58 -9.55 14.08 -15.08
N LYS A 59 -10.86 13.94 -15.25
CA LYS A 59 -11.84 14.58 -14.37
C LYS A 59 -12.41 13.55 -13.40
N MET A 60 -12.17 13.76 -12.12
CA MET A 60 -12.60 12.89 -11.03
C MET A 60 -13.22 13.71 -9.90
N ASN A 61 -14.08 13.09 -9.09
CA ASN A 61 -14.60 13.69 -7.86
C ASN A 61 -13.47 14.08 -6.89
N LYS A 62 -13.57 15.27 -6.29
CA LYS A 62 -12.64 15.77 -5.26
C LYS A 62 -12.48 14.80 -4.09
N TRP A 63 -13.55 14.10 -3.68
CA TRP A 63 -13.47 13.10 -2.61
C TRP A 63 -12.52 11.93 -2.96
N ASN A 64 -12.61 11.42 -4.18
CA ASN A 64 -11.75 10.34 -4.65
C ASN A 64 -10.28 10.82 -4.75
N LEU A 65 -10.07 12.06 -5.17
CA LEU A 65 -8.72 12.67 -5.18
C LEU A 65 -8.14 12.75 -3.76
N SER A 66 -8.93 13.15 -2.77
CA SER A 66 -8.49 13.19 -1.37
C SER A 66 -8.07 11.81 -0.84
N VAL A 67 -8.79 10.74 -1.22
CA VAL A 67 -8.41 9.36 -0.86
C VAL A 67 -7.04 8.99 -1.45
N ILE A 68 -6.81 9.30 -2.73
CA ILE A 68 -5.51 9.04 -3.38
C ILE A 68 -4.39 9.82 -2.69
N VAL A 69 -4.58 11.12 -2.46
CA VAL A 69 -3.58 11.97 -1.81
C VAL A 69 -3.27 11.47 -0.41
N GLY A 70 -4.29 11.15 0.40
CA GLY A 70 -4.11 10.61 1.74
C GLY A 70 -3.36 9.29 1.75
N THR A 71 -3.66 8.40 0.80
CA THR A 71 -2.96 7.11 0.62
C THR A 71 -1.48 7.33 0.27
N ILE A 72 -1.19 8.25 -0.66
CA ILE A 72 0.19 8.55 -1.07
C ILE A 72 0.98 9.19 0.09
N VAL A 73 0.40 10.15 0.80
CA VAL A 73 1.05 10.81 1.95
C VAL A 73 1.40 9.79 3.02
N TYR A 74 0.49 8.87 3.32
CA TYR A 74 0.73 7.80 4.28
C TYR A 74 1.89 6.88 3.85
N VAL A 75 1.91 6.44 2.58
CA VAL A 75 2.96 5.55 2.06
C VAL A 75 4.32 6.24 1.94
N VAL A 76 4.37 7.52 1.55
CA VAL A 76 5.63 8.26 1.33
C VAL A 76 6.23 8.76 2.63
N SER A 77 5.41 9.07 3.64
CA SER A 77 5.87 9.57 4.93
C SER A 77 5.34 8.72 6.10
N PRO A 78 5.84 7.47 6.26
CA PRO A 78 5.55 6.65 7.44
C PRO A 78 6.09 7.25 8.75
N LEU A 79 6.85 8.34 8.69
CA LEU A 79 7.52 8.97 9.84
C LEU A 79 6.59 9.74 10.78
N ASP A 80 5.37 10.12 10.37
CA ASP A 80 4.55 11.07 11.15
C ASP A 80 3.45 10.40 12.01
N ALA A 81 3.33 9.07 11.99
CA ALA A 81 2.23 8.36 12.67
C ALA A 81 2.63 7.33 13.74
N ILE A 82 3.92 6.96 13.88
CA ILE A 82 4.34 5.93 14.86
C ILE A 82 5.64 6.32 15.57
N PRO A 83 5.58 6.94 16.76
CA PRO A 83 6.61 6.77 17.76
C PRO A 83 6.51 5.34 18.30
N ASP A 84 7.45 4.47 17.89
CA ASP A 84 7.82 3.22 18.56
C ASP A 84 6.89 1.99 18.48
N VAL A 85 6.74 1.33 17.32
CA VAL A 85 6.13 -0.02 17.31
C VAL A 85 6.80 -0.95 16.28
N ILE A 86 7.65 -1.85 16.80
CA ILE A 86 7.94 -3.22 16.30
C ILE A 86 8.42 -3.35 14.82
N PRO A 87 9.72 -3.64 14.59
CA PRO A 87 10.32 -3.76 13.25
C PRO A 87 9.79 -4.90 12.34
N VAL A 88 8.89 -5.76 12.83
CA VAL A 88 8.44 -6.99 12.14
C VAL A 88 6.98 -6.90 11.67
N LEU A 89 6.24 -5.86 12.06
CA LEU A 89 4.81 -5.68 11.71
C LEU A 89 4.55 -4.48 10.79
N GLY A 90 5.57 -3.76 10.34
CA GLY A 90 5.43 -2.54 9.53
C GLY A 90 4.96 -2.75 8.08
N TRP A 91 4.78 -4.00 7.61
CA TRP A 91 4.39 -4.28 6.22
C TRP A 91 2.87 -4.45 6.05
N ILE A 92 2.15 -4.74 7.14
CA ILE A 92 0.72 -5.08 7.11
C ILE A 92 -0.16 -3.82 7.08
N ASP A 93 0.26 -2.74 7.76
CA ASP A 93 -0.53 -1.50 7.87
C ASP A 93 -0.57 -0.71 6.54
N ASP A 94 0.58 -0.58 5.86
CA ASP A 94 0.67 0.07 4.54
C ASP A 94 -0.18 -0.65 3.47
N LEU A 95 -0.20 -1.97 3.49
CA LEU A 95 -1.02 -2.78 2.59
C LEU A 95 -2.52 -2.63 2.85
N THR A 96 -2.89 -2.32 4.09
CA THR A 96 -4.29 -2.15 4.49
C THR A 96 -4.83 -0.85 3.93
N ILE A 97 -4.08 0.25 4.03
CA ILE A 97 -4.48 1.56 3.50
C ILE A 97 -4.48 1.56 1.96
N VAL A 98 -3.46 0.99 1.31
CA VAL A 98 -3.47 0.83 -0.15
C VAL A 98 -4.61 -0.08 -0.59
N GLY A 99 -4.83 -1.20 0.10
CA GLY A 99 -5.93 -2.11 -0.17
C GLY A 99 -7.31 -1.45 -0.04
N TYR A 100 -7.50 -0.63 0.99
CA TYR A 100 -8.71 0.16 1.18
C TYR A 100 -8.92 1.17 0.05
N ALA A 101 -7.87 1.91 -0.33
CA ALA A 101 -7.93 2.90 -1.40
C ALA A 101 -8.29 2.25 -2.75
N VAL A 102 -7.66 1.11 -3.07
CA VAL A 102 -7.98 0.32 -4.28
C VAL A 102 -9.42 -0.13 -4.23
N ALA A 103 -9.87 -0.76 -3.14
CA ALA A 103 -11.24 -1.23 -3.01
C ALA A 103 -12.25 -0.09 -3.18
N LYS A 104 -12.01 1.05 -2.52
CA LYS A 104 -12.87 2.25 -2.59
C LYS A 104 -12.91 2.87 -3.99
N LEU A 105 -11.82 2.81 -4.74
CA LEU A 105 -11.66 3.49 -6.03
C LEU A 105 -11.74 2.54 -7.23
N THR A 106 -12.07 1.26 -7.03
CA THR A 106 -12.13 0.22 -8.07
C THR A 106 -12.86 0.68 -9.34
N ASP A 107 -14.06 1.26 -9.20
CA ASP A 107 -14.85 1.70 -10.36
C ASP A 107 -14.23 2.91 -11.06
N GLU A 108 -13.59 3.81 -10.31
CA GLU A 108 -12.93 4.98 -10.87
C GLU A 108 -11.63 4.58 -11.58
N MET A 109 -10.87 3.64 -11.00
CA MET A 109 -9.70 3.02 -11.63
C MET A 109 -10.06 2.36 -12.96
N ARG A 110 -11.23 1.69 -13.04
CA ARG A 110 -11.72 1.10 -14.29
C ARG A 110 -11.98 2.17 -15.35
N LYS A 111 -12.67 3.26 -15.00
CA LYS A 111 -12.90 4.39 -15.92
C LYS A 111 -11.58 5.03 -16.38
N TYR A 112 -10.63 5.18 -15.46
CA TYR A 112 -9.32 5.74 -15.76
C TYR A 112 -8.51 4.84 -16.71
N LYS A 113 -8.55 3.51 -16.55
CA LYS A 113 -7.94 2.56 -17.50
C LYS A 113 -8.51 2.75 -18.91
N THR A 114 -9.83 2.79 -19.06
CA THR A 114 -10.48 3.04 -20.37
C THR A 114 -10.11 4.41 -20.95
N PHE A 115 -10.01 5.45 -20.11
CA PHE A 115 -9.54 6.77 -20.54
C PHE A 115 -8.11 6.72 -21.11
N LYS A 116 -7.21 5.96 -20.47
CA LYS A 116 -5.82 5.78 -20.93
C LYS A 116 -5.75 5.00 -22.24
N GLU A 117 -6.54 3.96 -22.39
CA GLU A 117 -6.66 3.17 -23.64
C GLU A 117 -7.14 4.04 -24.80
N ASN A 118 -8.21 4.80 -24.60
CA ASN A 118 -8.75 5.72 -25.61
C ASN A 118 -7.75 6.81 -25.99
N THR A 119 -7.00 7.34 -25.03
CA THR A 119 -5.97 8.35 -25.28
C THR A 119 -4.80 7.75 -26.08
N ALA A 120 -4.40 6.50 -25.80
CA ALA A 120 -3.34 5.83 -26.53
C ALA A 120 -3.75 5.54 -27.98
N ALA A 121 -4.97 5.05 -28.19
CA ALA A 121 -5.54 4.79 -29.52
C ALA A 121 -5.72 6.05 -30.38
N ALA A 122 -5.87 7.22 -29.76
CA ALA A 122 -5.99 8.49 -30.49
C ALA A 122 -4.65 9.07 -30.97
N ILE A 123 -3.52 8.54 -30.47
CA ILE A 123 -2.16 9.01 -30.79
C ILE A 123 -1.43 8.03 -31.73
N SER A 124 -1.93 6.80 -31.87
CA SER A 124 -1.47 5.78 -32.82
C SER A 124 -2.12 5.94 -34.19
#